data_AF-A0AA87C0P0-F1
#
_entry.id   AF-A0AA87C0P0-F1
#
_cell.length_a   1.000
_cell.length_b   1.000
_cell.length_c   1.000
_cell.angle_alpha   90.00
_cell.angle_beta   90.00
_cell.angle_gamma   90.00
#
_symmetry.space_group_name_H-M   'P 1'
#
loop_
_entity.id
_entity.type
_entity.pdbx_description
1 polymer ?
#
loop_
_entity_poly.entity_id
_entity_poly.type
_entity_poly.pdbx_seq_one_letter_code
_entity_poly.pdbx_strand_id
1 'polypeptide(L)'
;MGLVGIHVVRKTRNHPEFIWTTFEHKENAPDCADVPNLSNFEKSGKWTFFNPMSFQKVNTYFPGKPTQVCRETPYGVGVLTKTEVAKDIKALNEAMSDYYQSRKSVWSNYFLVGTSWTVSNESDLNKGEIPPTWKNEIGGSKLLSNSTMETYVQNPQWFALVHPKEDRGCFACHKYDPLTKKALHLSHMFNAAQDYGQCFL
;
A
#
# COMPACT_ATOMS: atom_id res chain seq x y z
N MET A 1 -20.26 -6.88 -9.10
CA MET A 1 -18.83 -6.56 -8.97
C MET A 1 -18.64 -5.79 -7.66
N GLY A 2 -17.62 -6.09 -6.87
CA GLY A 2 -17.34 -5.43 -5.58
C GLY A 2 -15.91 -4.90 -5.53
N LEU A 3 -15.69 -3.79 -4.81
CA LEU A 3 -14.37 -3.21 -4.60
C LEU A 3 -13.66 -3.99 -3.48
N VAL A 4 -12.47 -4.53 -3.75
CA VAL A 4 -11.72 -5.33 -2.78
C VAL A 4 -10.44 -4.64 -2.32
N GLY A 5 -9.89 -3.75 -3.12
CA GLY A 5 -8.74 -2.92 -2.76
C GLY A 5 -8.71 -1.66 -3.62
N ILE A 6 -8.15 -0.58 -3.08
CA ILE A 6 -7.99 0.67 -3.81
C ILE A 6 -6.74 1.41 -3.35
N HIS A 7 -6.03 1.97 -4.32
CA HIS A 7 -5.04 3.01 -4.08
C HIS A 7 -5.66 4.37 -4.34
N VAL A 8 -5.54 5.25 -3.36
CA VAL A 8 -5.94 6.66 -3.46
C VAL A 8 -4.68 7.49 -3.39
N VAL A 9 -4.44 8.25 -4.45
CA VAL A 9 -3.28 9.13 -4.58
C VAL A 9 -3.77 10.57 -4.54
N ARG A 10 -3.24 11.38 -3.63
CA ARG A 10 -3.69 12.76 -3.43
C ARG A 10 -2.53 13.72 -3.19
N LYS A 11 -2.55 14.85 -3.88
CA LYS A 11 -1.69 16.00 -3.59
C LYS A 11 -2.32 16.87 -2.50
N THR A 12 -1.51 17.41 -1.61
CA THR A 12 -1.93 18.45 -0.65
C THR A 12 -0.96 19.62 -0.68
N ARG A 13 -1.30 20.75 -0.07
CA ARG A 13 -0.40 21.91 0.03
C ARG A 13 0.94 21.55 0.72
N ASN A 14 0.88 20.65 1.70
CA ASN A 14 2.04 20.26 2.50
C ASN A 14 2.75 19.01 1.97
N HIS A 15 2.12 18.28 1.04
CA HIS A 15 2.67 17.10 0.37
C HIS A 15 2.48 17.23 -1.15
N PRO A 16 3.21 18.14 -1.82
CA PRO A 16 3.15 18.32 -3.26
C PRO A 16 3.62 17.08 -4.06
N GLU A 17 4.39 16.19 -3.45
CA GLU A 17 4.92 14.92 -3.97
C GLU A 17 3.90 13.79 -4.14
N PHE A 18 2.64 14.04 -3.78
CA PHE A 18 1.57 13.06 -3.61
C PHE A 18 1.71 12.14 -2.39
N ILE A 19 0.58 11.95 -1.72
CA ILE A 19 0.35 10.96 -0.68
C ILE A 19 -0.33 9.75 -1.32
N TRP A 20 0.27 8.58 -1.16
CA TRP A 20 -0.18 7.31 -1.70
C TRP A 20 -0.76 6.46 -0.59
N THR A 21 -2.04 6.14 -0.68
CA THR A 21 -2.77 5.46 0.40
C THR A 21 -3.42 4.20 -0.13
N THR A 22 -3.27 3.10 0.59
CA THR A 22 -3.86 1.80 0.25
C THR A 22 -4.95 1.44 1.23
N PHE A 23 -6.13 1.09 0.71
CA PHE A 23 -7.24 0.53 1.47
C PHE A 23 -7.58 -0.87 0.97
N GLU A 24 -8.04 -1.71 1.88
CA GLU A 24 -8.50 -3.06 1.61
C GLU A 24 -9.83 -3.34 2.30
N HIS A 25 -10.60 -4.25 1.72
CA HIS A 25 -11.73 -4.85 2.41
C HIS A 25 -11.23 -5.75 3.55
N LYS A 26 -11.85 -5.67 4.74
CA LYS A 26 -11.37 -6.29 6.00
C LYS A 26 -11.14 -7.80 5.91
N GLU A 27 -11.91 -8.50 5.08
CA GLU A 27 -11.88 -9.97 4.97
C GLU A 27 -11.24 -10.47 3.66
N ASN A 28 -10.34 -9.68 3.05
CA ASN A 28 -9.62 -10.12 1.85
C ASN A 28 -8.70 -11.30 2.14
N ALA A 29 -7.77 -11.12 3.07
CA ALA A 29 -6.69 -12.06 3.35
C ALA A 29 -6.17 -11.88 4.79
N PRO A 30 -5.74 -12.97 5.44
CA PRO A 30 -5.08 -12.91 6.74
C PRO A 30 -3.67 -12.32 6.61
N ASP A 31 -3.08 -11.95 7.74
CA ASP A 31 -1.65 -11.65 7.81
C ASP A 31 -0.84 -12.95 7.71
N CYS A 32 0.27 -12.93 6.97
CA CYS A 32 1.07 -14.14 6.74
C CYS A 32 1.65 -14.73 8.04
N ALA A 33 1.87 -13.90 9.07
CA ALA A 33 2.32 -14.35 10.39
C ALA A 33 1.27 -15.22 11.10
N ASP A 34 -0.02 -15.05 10.77
CA ASP A 34 -1.11 -15.79 11.40
C ASP A 34 -1.39 -17.11 10.67
N VAL A 35 -1.01 -17.24 9.39
CA VAL A 35 -1.31 -18.41 8.53
C VAL A 35 -1.02 -19.76 9.19
N PRO A 36 0.12 -20.00 9.87
CA PRO A 36 0.37 -21.27 10.56
C PRO A 36 -0.66 -21.59 11.66
N ASN A 37 -1.16 -20.55 12.33
CA ASN A 37 -2.10 -20.64 13.45
C ASN A 37 -3.57 -20.68 12.99
N LEU A 38 -3.87 -20.37 11.72
CA LEU A 38 -5.22 -20.41 11.15
C LEU A 38 -5.78 -21.82 11.00
N SER A 39 -4.93 -22.86 11.05
CA SER A 39 -5.36 -24.27 11.04
C SER A 39 -6.23 -24.67 12.24
N ASN A 40 -6.24 -23.87 13.32
CA ASN A 40 -6.97 -24.14 14.56
C ASN A 40 -8.27 -23.33 14.75
N PHE A 41 -8.75 -22.56 13.78
CA PHE A 41 -9.85 -21.62 14.03
C PHE A 41 -11.04 -21.69 13.08
N GLU A 42 -12.19 -22.10 13.65
CA GLU A 42 -13.54 -21.66 13.28
C GLU A 42 -13.79 -20.15 13.60
N LYS A 43 -12.77 -19.34 13.98
CA LYS A 43 -12.93 -17.92 14.36
C LYS A 43 -12.08 -16.89 13.62
N SER A 44 -11.28 -17.23 12.61
CA SER A 44 -10.89 -16.23 11.62
C SER A 44 -12.01 -16.17 10.60
N GLY A 45 -12.56 -14.98 10.31
CA GLY A 45 -13.63 -14.83 9.32
C GLY A 45 -13.34 -15.56 8.01
N LYS A 46 -14.39 -15.80 7.21
CA LYS A 46 -14.24 -16.42 5.89
C LYS A 46 -13.42 -15.46 5.00
N TRP A 47 -12.12 -15.71 4.88
CA TRP A 47 -11.25 -14.93 4.01
C TRP A 47 -11.66 -15.13 2.55
N THR A 48 -11.76 -14.03 1.82
CA THR A 48 -12.21 -14.04 0.42
C THR A 48 -11.16 -14.68 -0.49
N PHE A 49 -9.87 -14.42 -0.22
CA PHE A 49 -8.75 -14.85 -1.06
C PHE A 49 -7.83 -15.87 -0.37
N PHE A 50 -8.29 -16.49 0.72
CA PHE A 50 -7.52 -17.49 1.44
C PHE A 50 -8.39 -18.65 1.92
N ASN A 51 -7.99 -19.87 1.58
CA ASN A 51 -8.59 -21.11 2.04
C ASN A 51 -7.58 -21.86 2.91
N PRO A 52 -7.83 -22.00 4.23
CA PRO A 52 -6.92 -22.71 5.14
C PRO A 52 -6.77 -24.20 4.81
N MET A 53 -7.69 -24.79 4.04
CA MET A 53 -7.60 -26.18 3.57
C MET A 53 -6.74 -26.34 2.30
N SER A 54 -6.24 -25.24 1.72
CA SER A 54 -5.39 -25.29 0.53
C SER A 54 -3.94 -25.57 0.90
N PHE A 55 -3.32 -26.53 0.21
CA PHE A 55 -1.88 -26.81 0.32
C PHE A 55 -1.02 -25.96 -0.62
N GLN A 56 -1.63 -25.02 -1.35
CA GLN A 56 -0.89 -24.12 -2.23
C GLN A 56 -0.04 -23.13 -1.43
N LYS A 57 1.15 -22.82 -1.93
CA LYS A 57 1.95 -21.74 -1.38
C LYS A 57 1.19 -20.41 -1.54
N VAL A 58 1.14 -19.62 -0.46
CA VAL A 58 0.55 -18.27 -0.46
C VAL A 58 1.33 -17.33 -1.39
N ASN A 59 0.65 -16.31 -1.91
CA ASN A 59 1.21 -15.25 -2.75
C ASN A 59 1.97 -15.78 -3.98
N THR A 60 1.59 -16.95 -4.49
CA THR A 60 2.26 -17.62 -5.62
C THR A 60 1.25 -17.90 -6.72
N TYR A 61 1.60 -17.57 -7.96
CA TYR A 61 0.74 -17.83 -9.11
C TYR A 61 0.80 -19.31 -9.51
N PHE A 62 -0.38 -19.94 -9.57
CA PHE A 62 -0.54 -21.30 -10.10
C PHE A 62 -1.55 -21.28 -11.25
N PRO A 63 -1.14 -21.60 -12.50
CA PRO A 63 -2.04 -21.59 -13.65
C PRO A 63 -3.29 -22.45 -13.41
N GLY A 64 -4.47 -21.88 -13.66
CA GLY A 64 -5.75 -22.57 -13.53
C GLY A 64 -6.21 -22.85 -12.09
N LYS A 65 -5.52 -22.35 -11.06
CA LYS A 65 -5.90 -22.51 -9.66
C LYS A 65 -6.12 -21.16 -8.99
N PRO A 66 -7.13 -21.02 -8.10
CA PRO A 66 -7.26 -19.83 -7.29
C PRO A 66 -6.03 -19.62 -6.39
N THR A 67 -5.39 -18.46 -6.54
CA THR A 67 -4.27 -18.04 -5.69
C THR A 67 -4.71 -17.92 -4.25
N GLN A 68 -3.87 -18.41 -3.34
CA GLN A 68 -4.03 -18.19 -1.90
C GLN A 68 -3.24 -16.97 -1.51
N VAL A 69 -3.87 -16.05 -0.78
CA VAL A 69 -3.30 -14.73 -0.47
C VAL A 69 -3.12 -14.58 1.03
N CYS A 70 -1.99 -14.02 1.44
CA CYS A 70 -1.83 -13.46 2.77
C CYS A 70 -1.09 -12.12 2.68
N ARG A 71 -1.25 -11.26 3.68
CA ARG A 71 -0.61 -9.95 3.76
C ARG A 71 0.76 -10.07 4.43
N GLU A 72 1.83 -9.78 3.70
CA GLU A 72 3.21 -9.97 4.21
C GLU A 72 3.64 -8.89 5.19
N THR A 73 3.21 -7.65 4.93
CA THR A 73 3.58 -6.47 5.72
C THR A 73 2.35 -5.72 6.18
N PRO A 74 1.68 -6.20 7.24
CA PRO A 74 0.56 -5.49 7.83
C PRO A 74 0.98 -4.06 8.19
N TYR A 75 0.17 -3.08 7.80
CA TYR A 75 0.47 -1.66 7.96
C TYR A 75 1.67 -1.11 7.17
N GLY A 76 2.23 -1.92 6.27
CA GLY A 76 3.44 -1.60 5.51
C GLY A 76 4.64 -1.28 6.41
N VAL A 77 4.68 -1.86 7.62
CA VAL A 77 5.78 -1.67 8.56
C VAL A 77 6.87 -2.73 8.37
N GLY A 78 8.11 -2.29 8.53
CA GLY A 78 9.29 -3.16 8.57
C GLY A 78 10.43 -2.50 9.32
N VAL A 79 11.64 -3.06 9.19
CA VAL A 79 12.82 -2.62 9.96
C VAL A 79 13.15 -1.13 9.83
N LEU A 80 12.84 -0.52 8.68
CA LEU A 80 13.12 0.89 8.42
C LEU A 80 11.96 1.84 8.77
N THR A 81 10.83 1.31 9.20
CA THR A 81 9.65 2.10 9.54
C THR A 81 9.78 2.63 10.96
N LYS A 82 9.35 3.88 11.20
CA LYS A 82 9.26 4.41 12.56
C LYS A 82 8.32 3.54 13.40
N THR A 83 8.67 3.33 14.67
CA THR A 83 7.94 2.44 15.59
C THR A 83 6.47 2.82 15.76
N GLU A 84 6.13 4.09 15.57
CA GLU A 84 4.79 4.63 15.78
C GLU A 84 3.84 4.35 14.61
N VAL A 85 4.33 4.10 13.39
CA VAL A 85 3.49 4.04 12.18
C VAL A 85 2.37 2.99 12.29
N ALA A 86 2.69 1.77 12.74
CA ALA A 86 1.69 0.73 12.92
C ALA A 86 0.66 1.12 14.00
N LYS A 87 1.12 1.76 15.09
CA LYS A 87 0.25 2.21 16.18
C LYS A 87 -0.71 3.29 15.70
N ASP A 88 -0.21 4.27 14.97
CA ASP A 88 -1.00 5.40 14.46
C ASP A 88 -2.04 4.94 13.43
N ILE A 89 -1.67 4.02 12.53
CA ILE A 89 -2.61 3.44 11.56
C ILE A 89 -3.68 2.60 12.25
N LYS A 90 -3.33 1.81 13.27
CA LYS A 90 -4.31 1.06 14.07
C LYS A 90 -5.30 2.01 14.76
N ALA A 91 -4.80 3.03 15.45
CA ALA A 91 -5.64 4.02 16.12
C ALA A 91 -6.55 4.77 15.14
N LEU A 92 -6.03 5.13 13.96
CA LEU A 92 -6.82 5.77 12.91
C LEU A 92 -7.91 4.83 12.37
N ASN A 93 -7.59 3.56 12.14
CA ASN A 93 -8.57 2.56 11.72
C ASN A 93 -9.68 2.37 12.75
N GLU A 94 -9.35 2.30 14.03
CA GLU A 94 -10.32 2.20 15.13
C GLU A 94 -11.25 3.41 15.15
N ALA A 95 -10.69 4.62 15.17
CA ALA A 95 -11.45 5.87 15.19
C ALA A 95 -12.37 6.02 13.97
N MET A 96 -11.89 5.67 12.78
CA MET A 96 -12.69 5.74 11.55
C MET A 96 -13.73 4.63 11.46
N SER A 97 -13.46 3.44 12.02
CA SER A 97 -14.41 2.33 12.06
C SER A 97 -15.69 2.73 12.80
N ASP A 98 -15.58 3.40 13.95
CA ASP A 98 -16.73 3.90 14.72
C ASP A 98 -17.50 4.97 13.94
N TYR A 99 -16.78 5.89 13.31
CA TYR A 99 -17.37 6.92 12.45
C TYR A 99 -18.15 6.32 11.28
N TYR A 100 -17.62 5.30 10.61
CA TYR A 100 -18.30 4.66 9.49
C TYR A 100 -19.49 3.81 9.92
N GLN A 101 -19.36 3.08 11.03
CA GLN A 101 -20.45 2.24 11.57
C GLN A 101 -21.64 3.09 12.03
N SER A 102 -21.40 4.17 12.76
CA SER A 102 -22.48 5.08 13.21
C SER A 102 -23.30 5.67 12.05
N ARG A 103 -22.70 5.75 10.87
CA ARG A 103 -23.32 6.26 9.63
C ARG A 103 -23.82 5.16 8.70
N LYS A 104 -23.68 3.89 9.06
CA LYS A 104 -23.98 2.73 8.19
C LYS A 104 -23.29 2.86 6.82
N SER A 105 -22.07 3.40 6.82
CA SER A 105 -21.30 3.67 5.62
C SER A 105 -20.70 2.38 5.05
N VAL A 106 -20.71 2.22 3.73
CA VAL A 106 -20.04 1.09 3.05
C VAL A 106 -18.55 0.99 3.39
N TRP A 107 -17.93 2.10 3.78
CA TRP A 107 -16.53 2.18 4.19
C TRP A 107 -16.23 1.45 5.51
N SER A 108 -17.25 1.08 6.30
CA SER A 108 -17.05 0.26 7.51
C SER A 108 -16.49 -1.14 7.20
N ASN A 109 -16.61 -1.59 5.94
CA ASN A 109 -16.08 -2.87 5.47
C ASN A 109 -14.62 -2.80 5.02
N TYR A 110 -14.02 -1.61 5.06
CA TYR A 110 -12.64 -1.37 4.61
C TYR A 110 -11.79 -0.89 5.78
N PHE A 111 -10.49 -1.00 5.60
CA PHE A 111 -9.50 -0.45 6.52
C PHE A 111 -8.34 0.15 5.73
N LEU A 112 -7.68 1.12 6.34
CA LEU A 112 -6.41 1.66 5.88
C LEU A 112 -5.34 0.60 6.10
N VAL A 113 -4.76 0.10 5.01
CA VAL A 113 -3.55 -0.71 5.09
C VAL A 113 -2.40 0.23 5.47
N GLY A 114 -2.17 1.29 4.72
CA GLY A 114 -1.14 2.25 5.07
C GLY A 114 -0.98 3.36 4.06
N THR A 115 -0.05 4.26 4.35
CA THR A 115 0.17 5.48 3.59
C THR A 115 1.66 5.77 3.46
N SER A 116 2.07 6.14 2.25
CA SER A 116 3.44 6.48 1.87
C SER A 116 3.50 7.83 1.16
N TRP A 117 4.53 8.64 1.41
CA TRP A 117 4.81 9.93 0.73
C TRP A 117 6.32 10.14 0.62
N THR A 118 6.85 10.93 -0.32
CA THR A 118 8.30 11.25 -0.28
C THR A 118 8.63 12.11 0.92
N VAL A 119 9.78 11.92 1.54
CA VAL A 119 10.40 12.94 2.39
C VAL A 119 11.49 13.67 1.58
N SER A 120 11.27 14.96 1.28
CA SER A 120 12.35 15.81 0.76
C SER A 120 13.19 16.31 1.92
N ASN A 121 14.32 15.67 2.18
CA ASN A 121 15.32 16.28 3.05
C ASN A 121 15.83 17.55 2.34
N GLU A 122 15.92 18.66 3.07
CA GLU A 122 16.15 20.05 2.61
C GLU A 122 17.52 20.34 1.95
N SER A 123 18.11 19.40 1.20
CA SER A 123 19.20 19.74 0.30
C SER A 123 18.67 19.87 -1.12
N ASP A 124 18.98 21.01 -1.75
CA ASP A 124 18.73 21.32 -3.17
C ASP A 124 19.22 20.25 -4.18
N LEU A 125 19.90 19.20 -3.69
CA LEU A 125 20.38 18.05 -4.44
C LEU A 125 19.30 16.97 -4.67
N ASN A 126 18.19 16.97 -3.93
CA ASN A 126 17.12 15.97 -4.04
C ASN A 126 15.78 16.57 -4.52
N LYS A 127 15.83 17.65 -5.31
CA LYS A 127 14.64 18.30 -5.89
C LYS A 127 13.80 17.32 -6.70
N GLY A 128 12.78 16.76 -6.06
CA GLY A 128 11.49 16.50 -6.69
C GLY A 128 11.49 15.56 -7.88
N GLU A 129 12.26 14.47 -7.85
CA GLU A 129 11.94 13.34 -8.73
C GLU A 129 10.60 12.75 -8.29
N ILE A 130 9.55 13.10 -9.02
CA ILE A 130 8.22 12.51 -8.90
C ILE A 130 8.10 11.47 -10.02
N PRO A 131 7.65 10.25 -9.70
CA PRO A 131 7.24 9.76 -8.39
C PRO A 131 8.45 9.43 -7.50
N PRO A 132 8.23 9.25 -6.18
CA PRO A 132 9.25 8.78 -5.25
C PRO A 132 10.12 7.67 -5.83
N THR A 133 11.43 7.80 -5.69
CA THR A 133 12.41 6.72 -5.85
C THR A 133 12.96 6.33 -4.49
N TRP A 134 13.81 5.30 -4.45
CA TRP A 134 14.55 4.96 -3.22
C TRP A 134 15.42 6.11 -2.69
N LYS A 135 15.76 7.10 -3.53
CA LYS A 135 16.66 8.22 -3.19
C LYS A 135 15.98 9.36 -2.43
N ASN A 136 14.68 9.56 -2.60
CA ASN A 136 13.89 10.58 -1.89
C ASN A 136 12.85 9.92 -0.97
N GLU A 137 13.39 9.01 -0.15
CA GLU A 137 12.74 7.96 0.63
C GLU A 137 11.33 8.28 1.14
N ILE A 138 10.53 7.22 1.25
CA ILE A 138 9.13 7.22 1.66
C ILE A 138 8.98 7.45 3.18
N GLY A 139 8.31 8.53 3.59
CA GLY A 139 7.71 8.65 4.92
C GLY A 139 6.48 7.74 5.09
N GLY A 140 6.18 7.31 6.32
CA GLY A 140 5.05 6.44 6.62
C GLY A 140 5.33 4.94 6.43
N SER A 141 4.42 4.24 5.75
CA SER A 141 4.43 2.79 5.50
C SER A 141 5.43 2.42 4.39
N LYS A 142 6.70 2.22 4.75
CA LYS A 142 7.78 1.95 3.79
C LYS A 142 7.69 0.62 3.03
N LEU A 143 6.96 -0.37 3.54
CA LEU A 143 6.73 -1.66 2.88
C LEU A 143 5.26 -1.81 2.46
N LEU A 144 4.60 -0.69 2.11
CA LEU A 144 3.20 -0.70 1.71
C LEU A 144 2.98 -1.59 0.49
N SER A 145 2.02 -2.51 0.60
CA SER A 145 1.49 -3.31 -0.50
C SER A 145 0.06 -3.73 -0.20
N ASN A 146 -0.68 -4.02 -1.26
CA ASN A 146 -2.05 -4.48 -1.29
C ASN A 146 -2.12 -5.97 -1.59
N SER A 147 -2.91 -6.70 -0.80
CA SER A 147 -3.05 -8.16 -0.93
C SER A 147 -3.73 -8.59 -2.24
N THR A 148 -4.39 -7.68 -2.97
CA THR A 148 -5.14 -8.01 -4.20
C THR A 148 -4.43 -7.54 -5.46
N MET A 149 -3.92 -6.30 -5.47
CA MET A 149 -3.28 -5.72 -6.65
C MET A 149 -1.78 -6.06 -6.73
N GLU A 150 -1.15 -6.31 -5.58
CA GLU A 150 0.27 -6.61 -5.46
C GLU A 150 0.52 -8.01 -4.88
N THR A 151 -0.46 -8.92 -5.04
CA THR A 151 -0.47 -10.28 -4.49
C THR A 151 0.88 -11.01 -4.58
N TYR A 152 1.55 -10.91 -5.73
CA TYR A 152 2.78 -11.63 -6.06
C TYR A 152 4.06 -10.82 -5.84
N VAL A 153 3.93 -9.54 -5.46
CA VAL A 153 5.04 -8.57 -5.34
C VAL A 153 4.93 -7.75 -4.06
N GLN A 154 4.36 -8.34 -3.00
CA GLN A 154 4.38 -7.73 -1.66
C GLN A 154 5.84 -7.63 -1.19
N ASN A 155 6.21 -6.52 -0.54
CA ASN A 155 7.60 -6.28 -0.14
C ASN A 155 7.89 -6.99 1.18
N PRO A 156 8.63 -8.11 1.21
CA PRO A 156 8.88 -8.82 2.45
C PRO A 156 9.77 -8.00 3.39
N GLN A 157 9.68 -8.24 4.70
CA GLN A 157 10.44 -7.48 5.70
C GLN A 157 11.96 -7.45 5.46
N TRP A 158 12.53 -8.52 4.86
CA TRP A 158 13.96 -8.58 4.53
C TRP A 158 14.36 -7.65 3.37
N PHE A 159 13.44 -7.30 2.47
CA PHE A 159 13.67 -6.31 1.40
C PHE A 159 14.07 -4.94 1.97
N ALA A 160 13.70 -4.67 3.22
CA ALA A 160 14.11 -3.47 3.95
C ALA A 160 15.62 -3.41 4.23
N LEU A 161 16.29 -4.57 4.36
CA LEU A 161 17.67 -4.70 4.83
C LEU A 161 18.71 -4.70 3.69
N VAL A 162 18.34 -5.10 2.47
CA VAL A 162 19.35 -5.48 1.45
C VAL A 162 19.59 -4.43 0.35
N HIS A 163 18.66 -3.53 0.05
CA HIS A 163 18.76 -2.76 -1.21
C HIS A 163 18.66 -1.23 -1.04
N PRO A 164 19.78 -0.50 -0.90
CA PRO A 164 19.80 0.96 -0.97
C PRO A 164 19.95 1.46 -2.43
N LYS A 165 19.53 0.70 -3.45
CA LYS A 165 19.69 1.09 -4.87
C LYS A 165 18.48 0.83 -5.77
N GLU A 166 17.40 0.28 -5.22
CA GLU A 166 16.20 -0.09 -5.99
C GLU A 166 14.94 0.45 -5.32
N ASP A 167 14.00 0.89 -6.15
CA ASP A 167 12.69 1.40 -5.71
C ASP A 167 11.88 0.29 -5.03
N ARG A 168 11.04 0.68 -4.05
CA ARG A 168 10.25 -0.23 -3.22
C ARG A 168 8.77 0.15 -3.25
N GLY A 169 7.89 -0.76 -2.86
CA GLY A 169 6.45 -0.46 -2.78
C GLY A 169 5.85 -0.17 -4.15
N CYS A 170 4.84 0.70 -4.16
CA CYS A 170 4.15 1.13 -5.37
C CYS A 170 5.13 1.66 -6.45
N PHE A 171 6.21 2.32 -6.02
CA PHE A 171 7.16 2.99 -6.91
C PHE A 171 8.14 2.05 -7.60
N ALA A 172 8.18 0.77 -7.22
CA ALA A 172 8.90 -0.22 -8.00
C ALA A 172 8.29 -0.39 -9.41
N CYS A 173 6.99 -0.15 -9.57
CA CYS A 173 6.28 -0.26 -10.85
C CYS A 173 5.69 1.07 -11.33
N HIS A 174 5.18 1.92 -10.42
CA HIS A 174 4.63 3.23 -10.74
C HIS A 174 5.73 4.29 -10.79
N LYS A 175 6.55 4.23 -11.85
CA LYS A 175 7.63 5.18 -12.13
C LYS A 175 7.22 6.17 -13.23
N TYR A 176 7.70 7.40 -13.14
CA TYR A 176 7.67 8.37 -14.24
C TYR A 176 9.06 8.43 -14.84
N ASP A 177 9.12 8.31 -16.16
CA ASP A 177 10.36 8.53 -16.90
C ASP A 177 10.24 9.88 -17.61
N PRO A 178 10.97 10.92 -17.15
CA PRO A 178 10.92 12.26 -17.75
C PRO A 178 11.45 12.29 -19.19
N LEU A 179 12.33 11.33 -19.56
CA LEU A 179 12.91 11.26 -20.91
C LEU A 179 11.91 10.65 -21.90
N THR A 180 11.18 9.61 -21.48
CA THR A 180 10.18 8.95 -22.34
C THR A 180 8.75 9.46 -22.13
N LYS A 181 8.54 10.37 -21.17
CA LYS A 181 7.23 10.90 -20.73
C LYS A 181 6.21 9.79 -20.44
N LYS A 182 6.67 8.60 -20.04
CA LYS A 182 5.78 7.49 -19.69
C LYS A 182 5.07 7.83 -18.39
N ALA A 183 3.74 7.85 -18.44
CA ALA A 183 2.90 8.13 -17.30
C ALA A 183 3.07 7.08 -16.19
N LEU A 184 2.68 7.43 -14.97
CA LEU A 184 2.75 6.60 -13.76
C LEU A 184 1.99 5.27 -13.81
N HIS A 185 1.43 4.87 -14.96
CA HIS A 185 0.61 3.67 -15.13
C HIS A 185 -0.56 3.58 -14.12
N LEU A 186 -1.17 4.73 -13.78
CA LEU A 186 -2.35 4.80 -12.92
C LEU A 186 -3.62 4.63 -13.74
N SER A 187 -4.58 3.86 -13.22
CA SER A 187 -5.84 3.60 -13.93
C SER A 187 -6.66 4.87 -14.12
N HIS A 188 -6.58 5.83 -13.20
CA HIS A 188 -7.28 7.10 -13.25
C HIS A 188 -6.42 8.20 -12.60
N MET A 189 -6.25 9.31 -13.30
CA MET A 189 -5.70 10.54 -12.75
C MET A 189 -6.73 11.63 -13.00
N PHE A 190 -7.45 12.06 -11.96
CA PHE A 190 -8.41 13.15 -12.07
C PHE A 190 -7.63 14.45 -12.38
N ASN A 191 -8.16 15.31 -13.25
CA ASN A 191 -7.53 16.53 -13.81
C ASN A 191 -6.93 17.55 -12.81
N ALA A 192 -6.92 17.27 -11.51
CA ALA A 192 -6.16 18.04 -10.52
C ALA A 192 -4.64 17.71 -10.50
N ALA A 193 -4.19 16.77 -11.33
CA ALA A 193 -2.76 16.55 -11.62
C ALA A 193 -2.40 16.93 -13.08
N GLN A 194 -3.07 17.97 -13.62
CA GLN A 194 -2.52 18.67 -14.77
C GLN A 194 -1.37 19.57 -14.30
N ASP A 195 -0.17 19.23 -14.75
CA ASP A 195 0.97 20.14 -14.82
C ASP A 195 0.61 21.26 -15.80
N TYR A 196 -0.01 22.32 -15.29
CA TYR A 196 -0.03 23.59 -16.00
C TYR A 196 1.30 24.26 -15.71
N GLY A 197 2.18 24.21 -16.71
CA GLY A 197 3.51 24.79 -16.65
C GLY A 197 3.56 26.25 -16.16
N GLN A 198 4.73 26.58 -15.61
CA GLN A 198 5.26 27.86 -15.13
C GLN A 198 4.30 28.86 -14.46
N CYS A 199 4.50 29.02 -13.15
CA CYS A 199 4.11 30.20 -12.40
C CYS A 199 4.79 31.45 -12.99
N PHE A 200 3.98 32.36 -13.53
CA PHE A 200 4.30 33.79 -13.57
C PHE A 200 3.19 34.53 -12.80
N LEU A 201 3.63 35.55 -12.05
CA LEU A 201 2.85 36.38 -11.13
C LEU A 201 1.55 36.93 -11.74
#